data_AF-A0A960QGW4-F1
#
_entry.id   AF-A0A960QGW4-F1
#
_cell.length_a   1.000
_cell.length_b   1.000
_cell.length_c   1.000
_cell.angle_alpha   90.00
_cell.angle_beta   90.00
_cell.angle_gamma   90.00
#
_symmetry.space_group_name_H-M   'P 1'
#
loop_
_entity.id
_entity.type
_entity.pdbx_description
1 polymer ?
#
loop_
_entity_poly.entity_id
_entity_poly.type
_entity_poly.pdbx_seq_one_letter_code
_entity_poly.pdbx_strand_id
1 'polypeptide(L)'
;MAMLALSKMSCHLFRCLLLGAVAWCLQPTSVPAEEGGANTAVTPSVQPGNGEFIRYDDSDPENSKLQTSVVRYVRGDQIVDLVGAVHLADPGYFDSLNAQLAQYDVVLYEMVGGEFATRDERSAEVDPEIAQVQMVHGLIHRVLGMEYQTEGIDYDQPNFIHADVNWEQYGALMTARDQSLATLFQRALAMAQSGEGPAILRDEAVADQTMKGLMAGLTTGNTAKLKRALAPFLGEAESFITGIEGEDGTVIVTERNKVVMGILDREMKRGHRNIAIFYGAGHFVDLEKRLLASGFQQQTGVWLTAWDISEAAPGQGVNLWQEIFSDPELMQGIMSSVQEMLRGLQEGGVLEPATPGQ
;
A
#
# COMPACT_ATOMS: atom_id res chain seq x y z
N MET A 1 -10.09 13.14 -36.03
CA MET A 1 -10.17 14.17 -34.97
C MET A 1 -10.90 13.69 -33.71
N ALA A 2 -11.96 12.87 -33.79
CA ALA A 2 -12.66 12.33 -32.60
C ALA A 2 -11.81 11.38 -31.73
N MET A 3 -10.95 10.52 -32.33
CA MET A 3 -10.06 9.61 -31.58
C MET A 3 -8.97 10.32 -30.74
N LEU A 4 -8.46 11.48 -31.20
CA LEU A 4 -7.51 12.27 -30.41
C LEU A 4 -8.18 12.98 -29.22
N ALA A 5 -9.47 13.30 -29.32
CA ALA A 5 -10.24 13.90 -28.24
C ALA A 5 -10.59 12.87 -27.14
N LEU A 6 -10.92 11.62 -27.53
CA LEU A 6 -11.12 10.50 -26.60
C LEU A 6 -9.83 10.09 -25.86
N SER A 7 -8.68 10.13 -26.55
CA SER A 7 -7.36 9.88 -25.93
C SER A 7 -7.00 10.94 -24.87
N LYS A 8 -7.20 12.23 -25.16
CA LYS A 8 -6.92 13.31 -24.19
C LYS A 8 -7.88 13.35 -23.00
N MET A 9 -9.15 13.01 -23.23
CA MET A 9 -10.18 12.96 -22.18
C MET A 9 -10.02 11.74 -21.27
N SER A 10 -9.53 10.61 -21.82
CA SER A 10 -9.15 9.40 -21.08
C SER A 10 -7.90 9.60 -20.21
N CYS A 11 -6.89 10.36 -20.67
CA CYS A 11 -5.72 10.74 -19.87
C CYS A 11 -6.05 11.68 -18.70
N HIS A 12 -7.06 12.56 -18.82
CA HIS A 12 -7.50 13.42 -17.72
C HIS A 12 -8.35 12.67 -16.68
N LEU A 13 -9.26 11.79 -17.10
CA LEU A 13 -10.04 10.96 -16.18
C LEU A 13 -9.15 9.97 -15.41
N PHE A 14 -8.14 9.38 -16.07
CA PHE A 14 -7.21 8.46 -15.44
C PHE A 14 -6.29 9.16 -14.41
N ARG A 15 -5.91 10.43 -14.67
CA ARG A 15 -5.23 11.30 -13.70
C ARG A 15 -6.08 11.56 -12.45
N CYS A 16 -7.40 11.62 -12.56
CA CYS A 16 -8.31 11.79 -11.42
C CYS A 16 -8.55 10.48 -10.64
N LEU A 17 -8.60 9.33 -11.32
CA LEU A 17 -8.85 8.02 -10.69
C LEU A 17 -7.63 7.46 -9.91
N LEU A 18 -6.40 7.69 -10.40
CA LEU A 18 -5.16 7.28 -9.69
C LEU A 18 -4.92 8.05 -8.38
N LEU A 19 -5.51 9.24 -8.24
CA LEU A 19 -5.36 10.10 -7.04
C LEU A 19 -6.38 9.77 -5.93
N GLY A 20 -7.37 8.89 -6.19
CA GLY A 20 -8.35 8.44 -5.20
C GLY A 20 -7.90 7.23 -4.35
N ALA A 21 -6.82 6.55 -4.73
CA ALA A 21 -6.38 5.30 -4.09
C ALA A 21 -5.72 5.49 -2.71
N VAL A 22 -5.50 6.73 -2.25
CA VAL A 22 -4.84 7.03 -0.98
C VAL A 22 -5.82 7.11 0.21
N ALA A 23 -7.14 7.06 -0.03
CA ALA A 23 -8.16 7.20 1.02
C ALA A 23 -8.86 5.88 1.44
N TRP A 24 -8.48 4.72 0.89
CA TRP A 24 -9.36 3.54 0.90
C TRP A 24 -8.89 2.32 1.74
N CYS A 25 -7.80 2.42 2.50
CA CYS A 25 -7.24 1.28 3.27
C CYS A 25 -7.93 0.94 4.61
N LEU A 26 -9.19 1.33 4.85
CA LEU A 26 -9.70 1.45 6.23
C LEU A 26 -10.93 0.60 6.57
N GLN A 27 -11.16 -0.52 5.90
CA GLN A 27 -12.21 -1.46 6.30
C GLN A 27 -11.73 -2.91 6.36
N PRO A 28 -11.92 -3.61 7.51
CA PRO A 28 -11.54 -5.01 7.66
C PRO A 28 -12.63 -5.89 7.06
N THR A 29 -12.23 -6.91 6.29
CA THR A 29 -13.16 -7.87 5.69
C THR A 29 -12.55 -9.25 5.85
N SER A 30 -13.30 -10.19 6.46
CA SER A 30 -12.81 -11.54 6.76
C SER A 30 -13.48 -12.59 5.86
N VAL A 31 -12.69 -13.55 5.34
CA VAL A 31 -13.16 -14.76 4.63
C VAL A 31 -12.22 -15.92 5.02
N PRO A 32 -12.71 -17.17 5.18
CA PRO A 32 -11.88 -18.30 5.66
C PRO A 32 -11.05 -18.96 4.55
N ALA A 33 -9.84 -19.43 4.90
CA ALA A 33 -8.85 -20.03 4.00
C ALA A 33 -8.82 -21.58 4.04
N GLU A 34 -8.41 -22.19 2.93
CA GLU A 34 -7.99 -23.61 2.80
C GLU A 34 -6.46 -23.71 2.58
N GLU A 35 -5.87 -24.81 3.05
CA GLU A 35 -4.42 -25.03 3.27
C GLU A 35 -3.59 -25.45 2.04
N GLY A 36 -2.34 -24.95 1.99
CA GLY A 36 -1.15 -25.82 1.89
C GLY A 36 -0.15 -25.59 0.73
N GLY A 37 1.14 -25.42 1.06
CA GLY A 37 2.25 -25.73 0.13
C GLY A 37 3.63 -25.08 0.38
N ALA A 38 4.45 -25.73 1.22
CA ALA A 38 5.88 -25.58 1.54
C ALA A 38 6.84 -24.67 0.72
N ASN A 39 7.67 -23.97 1.51
CA ASN A 39 8.59 -22.86 1.24
C ASN A 39 10.00 -23.29 0.75
N THR A 40 10.64 -22.49 -0.10
CA THR A 40 12.09 -22.55 -0.43
C THR A 40 12.77 -21.23 -0.10
N ALA A 41 13.76 -21.29 0.80
CA ALA A 41 14.49 -20.14 1.33
C ALA A 41 15.31 -19.37 0.25
N VAL A 42 15.19 -18.05 0.25
CA VAL A 42 15.88 -17.12 -0.66
C VAL A 42 17.11 -16.50 0.04
N THR A 43 18.24 -16.49 -0.66
CA THR A 43 19.52 -15.86 -0.25
C THR A 43 19.43 -14.32 -0.39
N PRO A 44 19.95 -13.50 0.55
CA PRO A 44 19.83 -12.04 0.44
C PRO A 44 20.74 -11.47 -0.67
N SER A 45 20.14 -10.74 -1.62
CA SER A 45 20.85 -9.83 -2.53
C SER A 45 21.15 -8.50 -1.85
N VAL A 46 22.20 -7.80 -2.33
CA VAL A 46 22.74 -6.46 -1.98
C VAL A 46 22.00 -5.69 -0.87
N GLN A 47 22.71 -5.35 0.21
CA GLN A 47 22.21 -4.58 1.37
C GLN A 47 21.45 -3.29 0.95
N PRO A 48 20.34 -2.92 1.61
CA PRO A 48 19.68 -1.64 1.43
C PRO A 48 20.61 -0.46 1.70
N GLY A 49 20.56 0.59 0.86
CA GLY A 49 21.23 1.86 1.13
C GLY A 49 20.57 2.63 2.28
N ASN A 50 21.17 3.76 2.68
CA ASN A 50 20.53 4.69 3.60
C ASN A 50 19.33 5.35 2.91
N GLY A 51 18.17 5.39 3.57
CA GLY A 51 16.95 5.94 2.98
C GLY A 51 16.42 5.15 1.79
N GLU A 52 16.54 3.81 1.81
CA GLU A 52 15.91 2.93 0.82
C GLU A 52 15.08 1.85 1.54
N PHE A 53 13.74 1.98 1.45
CA PHE A 53 12.81 1.10 2.15
C PHE A 53 11.87 0.31 1.26
N ILE A 54 11.73 0.74 0.00
CA ILE A 54 11.09 0.00 -1.07
C ILE A 54 11.87 0.18 -2.37
N ARG A 55 11.94 -0.87 -3.19
CA ARG A 55 12.53 -0.78 -4.53
C ARG A 55 11.85 -1.69 -5.52
N TYR A 56 11.88 -1.27 -6.77
CA TYR A 56 11.64 -2.14 -7.92
C TYR A 56 13.00 -2.54 -8.52
N ASP A 57 13.38 -3.82 -8.39
CA ASP A 57 14.57 -4.40 -8.98
C ASP A 57 14.23 -5.00 -10.35
N ASP A 58 14.62 -4.29 -11.41
CA ASP A 58 14.45 -4.70 -12.80
C ASP A 58 15.76 -5.01 -13.51
N SER A 59 16.81 -5.29 -12.73
CA SER A 59 18.13 -5.67 -13.25
C SER A 59 18.08 -6.91 -14.16
N ASP A 60 17.10 -7.80 -13.92
CA ASP A 60 16.65 -8.84 -14.83
C ASP A 60 15.15 -8.61 -15.16
N PRO A 61 14.81 -8.04 -16.33
CA PRO A 61 13.43 -7.75 -16.69
C PRO A 61 12.50 -8.97 -16.75
N GLU A 62 13.05 -10.16 -16.97
CA GLU A 62 12.28 -11.42 -16.98
C GLU A 62 12.02 -11.96 -15.57
N ASN A 63 12.76 -11.47 -14.57
CA ASN A 63 12.70 -11.88 -13.16
C ASN A 63 12.70 -10.66 -12.22
N SER A 64 11.94 -9.61 -12.59
CA SER A 64 11.91 -8.37 -11.81
C SER A 64 11.17 -8.55 -10.48
N LYS A 65 11.46 -7.70 -9.50
CA LYS A 65 10.97 -7.85 -8.12
C LYS A 65 10.57 -6.51 -7.53
N LEU A 66 9.47 -6.49 -6.79
CA LEU A 66 9.20 -5.42 -5.82
C LEU A 66 9.66 -5.90 -4.45
N GLN A 67 10.48 -5.11 -3.76
CA GLN A 67 11.08 -5.50 -2.49
C GLN A 67 10.91 -4.40 -1.44
N THR A 68 10.69 -4.79 -0.19
CA THR A 68 10.79 -3.91 0.97
C THR A 68 12.03 -4.25 1.78
N SER A 69 12.57 -3.30 2.54
CA SER A 69 13.72 -3.57 3.38
C SER A 69 13.35 -3.87 4.83
N VAL A 70 14.21 -4.66 5.47
CA VAL A 70 14.33 -4.70 6.93
C VAL A 70 15.68 -4.13 7.30
N VAL A 71 15.69 -3.01 8.03
CA VAL A 71 16.92 -2.30 8.36
C VAL A 71 17.10 -2.23 9.87
N ARG A 72 18.27 -2.63 10.34
CA ARG A 72 18.60 -2.67 11.76
C ARG A 72 19.24 -1.37 12.24
N TYR A 73 18.79 -0.89 13.40
CA TYR A 73 19.32 0.27 14.10
C TYR A 73 19.72 -0.13 15.52
N VAL A 74 20.93 0.23 15.95
CA VAL A 74 21.48 -0.19 17.26
C VAL A 74 21.92 1.01 18.08
N ARG A 75 21.60 1.00 19.39
CA ARG A 75 22.07 1.95 20.40
C ARG A 75 22.43 1.20 21.69
N GLY A 76 23.72 0.90 21.87
CA GLY A 76 24.17 0.09 23.00
C GLY A 76 23.64 -1.35 22.90
N ASP A 77 22.80 -1.75 23.84
CA ASP A 77 22.11 -3.06 23.86
C ASP A 77 20.70 -3.02 23.26
N GLN A 78 20.24 -1.85 22.80
CA GLN A 78 18.95 -1.66 22.17
C GLN A 78 19.04 -1.90 20.67
N ILE A 79 18.14 -2.71 20.14
CA ILE A 79 17.98 -3.04 18.72
C ILE A 79 16.57 -2.65 18.31
N VAL A 80 16.49 -1.85 17.24
CA VAL A 80 15.25 -1.51 16.56
C VAL A 80 15.39 -1.87 15.10
N ASP A 81 14.53 -2.76 14.62
CA ASP A 81 14.45 -3.06 13.19
C ASP A 81 13.25 -2.33 12.59
N LEU A 82 13.47 -1.54 11.54
CA LEU A 82 12.40 -1.03 10.68
C LEU A 82 12.04 -2.13 9.69
N VAL A 83 10.88 -2.77 9.85
CA VAL A 83 10.40 -3.89 9.02
C VAL A 83 9.35 -3.40 8.04
N GLY A 84 9.73 -3.22 6.78
CA GLY A 84 8.92 -2.51 5.79
C GLY A 84 7.85 -3.41 5.18
N ALA A 85 6.64 -2.88 5.08
CA ALA A 85 5.49 -3.57 4.48
C ALA A 85 4.97 -2.86 3.22
N VAL A 86 4.33 -3.64 2.35
CA VAL A 86 3.34 -3.17 1.39
C VAL A 86 1.99 -3.81 1.69
N HIS A 87 0.90 -3.12 1.39
CA HIS A 87 -0.46 -3.56 1.74
C HIS A 87 -0.98 -4.73 0.89
N LEU A 88 -0.38 -4.97 -0.28
CA LEU A 88 -0.77 -6.03 -1.21
C LEU A 88 0.52 -6.69 -1.73
N ALA A 89 0.66 -8.00 -1.53
CA ALA A 89 1.88 -8.74 -1.87
C ALA A 89 1.59 -10.22 -2.19
N ASP A 90 2.62 -10.95 -2.62
CA ASP A 90 2.52 -12.40 -2.77
C ASP A 90 2.36 -13.08 -1.39
N PRO A 91 1.54 -14.12 -1.23
CA PRO A 91 1.28 -14.74 0.08
C PRO A 91 2.56 -15.12 0.87
N GLY A 92 3.55 -15.69 0.18
CA GLY A 92 4.82 -16.09 0.80
C GLY A 92 5.65 -14.94 1.39
N TYR A 93 5.35 -13.70 1.01
CA TYR A 93 5.92 -12.51 1.64
C TYR A 93 5.40 -12.33 3.08
N PHE A 94 4.09 -12.46 3.29
CA PHE A 94 3.49 -12.34 4.62
C PHE A 94 3.88 -13.52 5.52
N ASP A 95 4.01 -14.73 4.97
CA ASP A 95 4.59 -15.88 5.68
C ASP A 95 6.00 -15.57 6.21
N SER A 96 6.84 -14.97 5.37
CA SER A 96 8.20 -14.59 5.73
C SER A 96 8.21 -13.49 6.80
N LEU A 97 7.31 -12.51 6.70
CA LEU A 97 7.14 -11.47 7.70
C LEU A 97 6.68 -12.05 9.05
N ASN A 98 5.66 -12.90 9.08
CA ASN A 98 5.19 -13.54 10.32
C ASN A 98 6.32 -14.33 11.01
N ALA A 99 7.09 -15.11 10.25
CA ALA A 99 8.22 -15.87 10.78
C ALA A 99 9.34 -14.97 11.34
N GLN A 100 9.54 -13.79 10.75
CA GLN A 100 10.50 -12.81 11.23
C GLN A 100 9.99 -12.05 12.46
N LEU A 101 8.75 -11.57 12.43
CA LEU A 101 8.11 -10.77 13.47
C LEU A 101 7.97 -11.54 14.79
N ALA A 102 7.82 -12.86 14.73
CA ALA A 102 7.80 -13.73 15.91
C ALA A 102 9.10 -13.74 16.74
N GLN A 103 10.21 -13.23 16.19
CA GLN A 103 11.54 -13.25 16.84
C GLN A 103 11.80 -12.02 17.72
N TYR A 104 10.93 -11.01 17.67
CA TYR A 104 11.09 -9.77 18.43
C TYR A 104 10.41 -9.85 19.79
N ASP A 105 10.97 -9.14 20.78
CA ASP A 105 10.36 -8.98 22.09
C ASP A 105 8.99 -8.28 21.95
N VAL A 106 8.94 -7.28 21.06
CA VAL A 106 7.77 -6.46 20.75
C VAL A 106 7.77 -6.08 19.26
N VAL A 107 6.59 -6.12 18.65
CA VAL A 107 6.30 -5.60 17.32
C VAL A 107 5.36 -4.41 17.46
N LEU A 108 5.85 -3.22 17.12
CA LEU A 108 5.08 -1.99 17.09
C LEU A 108 4.46 -1.85 15.70
N TYR A 109 3.14 -1.99 15.59
CA TYR A 109 2.46 -2.02 14.29
C TYR A 109 1.60 -0.80 14.00
N GLU A 110 1.53 -0.47 12.71
CA GLU A 110 0.70 0.59 12.13
C GLU A 110 -0.76 0.16 11.96
N MET A 111 -1.72 1.02 12.34
CA MET A 111 -3.16 0.87 12.04
C MET A 111 -3.91 2.13 12.48
N VAL A 112 -4.36 2.99 11.55
CA VAL A 112 -5.27 4.07 11.97
C VAL A 112 -6.60 3.47 12.40
N GLY A 113 -7.09 3.89 13.56
CA GLY A 113 -8.39 3.49 14.08
C GLY A 113 -8.35 2.63 15.33
N GLY A 114 -7.18 2.11 15.71
CA GLY A 114 -6.98 1.38 16.96
C GLY A 114 -6.40 -0.02 16.75
N GLU A 115 -6.47 -0.84 17.79
CA GLU A 115 -6.04 -2.24 17.74
C GLU A 115 -6.78 -2.98 16.64
N PHE A 116 -6.07 -3.89 15.97
CA PHE A 116 -6.70 -4.75 14.98
C PHE A 116 -7.80 -5.57 15.65
N ALA A 117 -9.02 -5.52 15.08
CA ALA A 117 -10.12 -6.32 15.59
C ALA A 117 -9.73 -7.80 15.56
N THR A 118 -9.96 -8.52 16.67
CA THR A 118 -9.64 -9.95 16.77
C THR A 118 -10.39 -10.75 15.71
N ARG A 119 -9.87 -11.92 15.34
CA ARG A 119 -10.50 -12.77 14.30
C ARG A 119 -11.99 -13.04 14.55
N ASP A 120 -12.40 -13.13 15.82
CA ASP A 120 -13.78 -13.36 16.22
C ASP A 120 -14.66 -12.10 16.01
N GLU A 121 -14.13 -10.90 16.24
CA GLU A 121 -14.86 -9.63 16.04
C GLU A 121 -15.07 -9.30 14.56
N ARG A 122 -14.20 -9.79 13.67
CA ARG A 122 -14.31 -9.60 12.21
C ARG A 122 -15.43 -10.41 11.55
N SER A 123 -16.12 -11.28 12.29
CA SER A 123 -17.15 -12.21 11.77
C SER A 123 -18.59 -11.71 11.85
N ALA A 124 -18.81 -10.45 12.26
CA ALA A 124 -20.14 -9.83 12.31
C ALA A 124 -20.65 -9.41 10.91
N GLU A 125 -21.98 -9.34 10.75
CA GLU A 125 -22.68 -9.05 9.48
C GLU A 125 -22.08 -7.87 8.70
N VAL A 126 -21.71 -8.15 7.44
CA VAL A 126 -21.11 -7.19 6.51
C VAL A 126 -22.20 -6.28 5.94
N ASP A 127 -22.01 -4.96 6.06
CA ASP A 127 -22.86 -3.95 5.44
C ASP A 127 -22.88 -4.13 3.90
N PRO A 128 -24.05 -4.07 3.23
CA PRO A 128 -24.16 -4.24 1.78
C PRO A 128 -23.33 -3.25 0.93
N GLU A 129 -22.98 -2.05 1.41
CA GLU A 129 -22.02 -1.17 0.71
C GLU A 129 -20.58 -1.68 0.83
N ILE A 130 -20.24 -2.32 1.95
CA ILE A 130 -18.94 -2.99 2.16
C ILE A 130 -18.84 -4.24 1.27
N ALA A 131 -19.96 -4.92 0.99
CA ALA A 131 -19.99 -6.11 0.13
C ALA A 131 -19.58 -5.81 -1.33
N GLN A 132 -19.91 -4.64 -1.88
CA GLN A 132 -19.46 -4.24 -3.23
C GLN A 132 -17.95 -3.93 -3.26
N VAL A 133 -17.43 -3.29 -2.22
CA VAL A 133 -15.98 -3.04 -2.07
C VAL A 133 -15.21 -4.35 -1.89
N GLN A 134 -15.75 -5.29 -1.11
CA GLN A 134 -15.22 -6.66 -0.98
C GLN A 134 -15.19 -7.40 -2.31
N MET A 135 -16.19 -7.19 -3.17
CA MET A 135 -16.23 -7.80 -4.51
C MET A 135 -15.06 -7.31 -5.37
N VAL A 136 -14.75 -6.01 -5.34
CA VAL A 136 -13.61 -5.41 -6.04
C VAL A 136 -12.28 -5.85 -5.43
N HIS A 137 -12.16 -5.88 -4.10
CA HIS A 137 -10.98 -6.41 -3.40
C HIS A 137 -10.72 -7.89 -3.74
N GLY A 138 -11.77 -8.72 -3.68
CA GLY A 138 -11.70 -10.13 -4.02
C GLY A 138 -11.36 -10.37 -5.50
N LEU A 139 -11.70 -9.41 -6.38
CA LEU A 139 -11.26 -9.43 -7.78
C LEU A 139 -9.76 -9.10 -7.88
N ILE A 140 -9.27 -8.03 -7.22
CA ILE A 140 -7.82 -7.69 -7.22
C ILE A 140 -6.98 -8.85 -6.68
N HIS A 141 -7.39 -9.46 -5.57
CA HIS A 141 -6.76 -10.64 -4.98
C HIS A 141 -6.68 -11.80 -6.00
N ARG A 142 -7.81 -12.17 -6.62
CA ARG A 142 -7.89 -13.27 -7.59
C ARG A 142 -7.12 -12.99 -8.88
N VAL A 143 -7.12 -11.73 -9.33
CA VAL A 143 -6.51 -11.33 -10.61
C VAL A 143 -5.02 -11.17 -10.51
N LEU A 144 -4.49 -10.74 -9.36
CA LEU A 144 -3.04 -10.59 -9.17
C LEU A 144 -2.40 -11.80 -8.46
N GLY A 145 -3.21 -12.70 -7.88
CA GLY A 145 -2.74 -13.79 -7.03
C GLY A 145 -2.05 -13.27 -5.77
N MET A 146 -2.50 -12.11 -5.28
CA MET A 146 -1.91 -11.38 -4.16
C MET A 146 -2.84 -11.37 -2.97
N GLU A 147 -2.27 -11.28 -1.79
CA GLU A 147 -2.95 -11.21 -0.51
C GLU A 147 -2.84 -9.80 0.08
N TYR A 148 -3.84 -9.38 0.84
CA TYR A 148 -3.78 -8.14 1.61
C TYR A 148 -3.02 -8.36 2.91
N GLN A 149 -2.25 -7.35 3.34
CA GLN A 149 -1.49 -7.40 4.59
C GLN A 149 -2.36 -7.73 5.81
N THR A 150 -3.60 -7.24 5.85
CA THR A 150 -4.56 -7.50 6.94
C THR A 150 -5.06 -8.94 6.99
N GLU A 151 -4.90 -9.69 5.90
CA GLU A 151 -5.26 -11.11 5.81
C GLU A 151 -4.03 -11.99 6.07
N GLY A 152 -2.87 -11.61 5.51
CA GLY A 152 -1.65 -12.41 5.59
C GLY A 152 -0.84 -12.25 6.88
N ILE A 153 -1.00 -11.16 7.63
CA ILE A 153 -0.28 -10.95 8.91
C ILE A 153 -1.14 -11.39 10.09
N ASP A 154 -0.53 -12.15 11.00
CA ASP A 154 -1.15 -12.57 12.25
C ASP A 154 -0.98 -11.51 13.35
N TYR A 155 -1.91 -10.54 13.39
CA TYR A 155 -1.93 -9.48 14.39
C TYR A 155 -2.39 -9.94 15.78
N ASP A 156 -2.89 -11.17 15.94
CA ASP A 156 -3.38 -11.69 17.23
C ASP A 156 -2.22 -12.18 18.12
N GLN A 157 -0.97 -12.05 17.66
CA GLN A 157 0.23 -12.45 18.38
C GLN A 157 0.48 -11.57 19.63
N PRO A 158 0.87 -12.17 20.78
CA PRO A 158 0.97 -11.45 22.05
C PRO A 158 2.10 -10.42 22.12
N ASN A 159 3.05 -10.47 21.20
CA ASN A 159 4.12 -9.48 21.09
C ASN A 159 3.76 -8.29 20.20
N PHE A 160 2.56 -8.26 19.59
CA PHE A 160 2.10 -7.13 18.78
C PHE A 160 1.47 -6.06 19.67
N ILE A 161 1.96 -4.84 19.54
CA ILE A 161 1.47 -3.66 20.26
C ILE A 161 1.09 -2.62 19.22
N HIS A 162 -0.18 -2.20 19.26
CA HIS A 162 -0.65 -1.10 18.42
C HIS A 162 0.15 0.16 18.73
N ALA A 163 0.73 0.77 17.69
CA ALA A 163 1.67 1.86 17.85
C ALA A 163 1.28 3.14 17.12
N ASP A 164 -0.01 3.31 16.84
CA ASP A 164 -0.53 4.36 15.96
C ASP A 164 -1.69 5.14 16.59
N VAL A 165 -2.26 6.09 15.85
CA VAL A 165 -3.39 6.91 16.28
C VAL A 165 -4.73 6.23 16.04
N ASN A 166 -5.69 6.47 16.93
CA ASN A 166 -7.09 6.16 16.66
C ASN A 166 -7.74 7.24 15.77
N TRP A 167 -9.00 7.03 15.38
CA TRP A 167 -9.73 7.94 14.49
C TRP A 167 -9.94 9.35 15.03
N GLU A 168 -10.23 9.46 16.33
CA GLU A 168 -10.43 10.74 16.99
C GLU A 168 -9.12 11.55 17.01
N GLN A 169 -8.02 10.89 17.37
CA GLN A 169 -6.68 11.47 17.36
C GLN A 169 -6.26 11.86 15.95
N TYR A 170 -6.50 11.01 14.96
CA TYR A 170 -6.21 11.31 13.55
C TYR A 170 -6.95 12.58 13.08
N GLY A 171 -8.26 12.66 13.35
CA GLY A 171 -9.06 13.84 13.02
C GLY A 171 -8.60 15.11 13.74
N ALA A 172 -8.25 15.00 15.02
CA ALA A 172 -7.70 16.12 15.79
C ALA A 172 -6.36 16.61 15.24
N LEU A 173 -5.47 15.71 14.83
CA LEU A 173 -4.19 16.05 14.20
C LEU A 173 -4.38 16.72 12.84
N MET A 174 -5.30 16.22 12.02
CA MET A 174 -5.64 16.83 10.72
C MET A 174 -6.15 18.27 10.91
N THR A 175 -7.03 18.47 11.90
CA THR A 175 -7.55 19.80 12.25
C THR A 175 -6.45 20.72 12.78
N ALA A 176 -5.60 20.23 13.69
CA ALA A 176 -4.52 21.02 14.29
C ALA A 176 -3.47 21.48 13.26
N ARG A 177 -3.31 20.71 12.18
CA ARG A 177 -2.37 21.00 11.08
C ARG A 177 -3.02 21.70 9.89
N ASP A 178 -4.32 21.99 9.95
CA ASP A 178 -5.10 22.50 8.81
C ASP A 178 -4.94 21.63 7.53
N GLN A 179 -4.90 20.30 7.73
CA GLN A 179 -4.74 19.33 6.65
C GLN A 179 -6.08 18.66 6.34
N SER A 180 -6.31 18.43 5.05
CA SER A 180 -7.45 17.70 4.49
C SER A 180 -7.01 16.91 3.25
N LEU A 181 -7.89 16.04 2.74
CA LEU A 181 -7.64 15.36 1.46
C LEU A 181 -7.41 16.36 0.32
N ALA A 182 -8.14 17.48 0.32
CA ALA A 182 -7.99 18.52 -0.70
C ALA A 182 -6.60 19.19 -0.65
N THR A 183 -6.08 19.48 0.55
CA THR A 183 -4.74 20.09 0.67
C THR A 183 -3.64 19.10 0.28
N LEU A 184 -3.79 17.81 0.61
CA LEU A 184 -2.84 16.77 0.19
C LEU A 184 -2.86 16.56 -1.32
N PHE A 185 -4.05 16.57 -1.93
CA PHE A 185 -4.20 16.53 -3.38
C PHE A 185 -3.52 17.72 -4.07
N GLN A 186 -3.68 18.93 -3.51
CA GLN A 186 -3.01 20.13 -4.01
C GLN A 186 -1.48 19.99 -3.95
N ARG A 187 -0.92 19.41 -2.88
CA ARG A 187 0.52 19.12 -2.79
C ARG A 187 0.96 18.14 -3.88
N ALA A 188 0.25 17.03 -4.04
CA ALA A 188 0.54 16.04 -5.08
C ALA A 188 0.49 16.63 -6.50
N LEU A 189 -0.51 17.49 -6.78
CA LEU A 189 -0.62 18.18 -8.06
C LEU A 189 0.53 19.17 -8.27
N ALA A 190 0.90 19.94 -7.25
CA ALA A 190 2.02 20.87 -7.30
C ALA A 190 3.35 20.14 -7.60
N MET A 191 3.59 18.99 -6.96
CA MET A 191 4.75 18.13 -7.25
C MET A 191 4.75 17.59 -8.68
N ALA A 192 3.58 17.15 -9.17
CA ALA A 192 3.47 16.69 -10.55
C ALA A 192 3.79 17.82 -11.55
N GLN A 193 3.43 19.06 -11.22
CA GLN A 193 3.71 20.25 -12.05
C GLN A 193 5.16 20.75 -11.94
N SER A 194 5.78 20.68 -10.75
CA SER A 194 7.18 21.06 -10.53
C SER A 194 8.16 20.07 -11.16
N GLY A 195 7.67 18.89 -11.52
CA GLY A 195 8.53 17.81 -11.94
C GLY A 195 9.25 17.19 -10.75
N GLU A 196 8.51 16.88 -9.69
CA GLU A 196 9.00 16.11 -8.53
C GLU A 196 8.09 14.90 -8.20
N GLY A 197 6.97 14.73 -8.91
CA GLY A 197 6.11 13.54 -8.79
C GLY A 197 6.69 12.28 -9.46
N PRO A 198 6.00 11.12 -9.32
CA PRO A 198 6.33 9.87 -9.99
C PRO A 198 6.32 9.99 -11.50
N ALA A 199 7.12 9.17 -12.18
CA ALA A 199 7.25 9.19 -13.64
C ALA A 199 5.89 9.07 -14.36
N ILE A 200 4.99 8.21 -13.86
CA ILE A 200 3.64 8.01 -14.42
C ILE A 200 2.78 9.29 -14.44
N LEU A 201 3.01 10.23 -13.52
CA LEU A 201 2.22 11.47 -13.45
C LEU A 201 2.79 12.60 -14.33
N ARG A 202 4.03 12.44 -14.80
CA ARG A 202 4.82 13.51 -15.43
C ARG A 202 5.18 13.22 -16.88
N ASP A 203 5.40 11.96 -17.22
CA ASP A 203 5.83 11.53 -18.54
C ASP A 203 4.68 10.80 -19.25
N GLU A 204 4.21 11.39 -20.35
CA GLU A 204 3.10 10.85 -21.15
C GLU A 204 3.46 9.51 -21.81
N ALA A 205 4.74 9.29 -22.18
CA ALA A 205 5.18 8.03 -22.74
C ALA A 205 5.22 6.92 -21.68
N VAL A 206 5.67 7.23 -20.46
CA VAL A 206 5.62 6.29 -19.32
C VAL A 206 4.17 5.95 -18.96
N ALA A 207 3.29 6.94 -18.93
CA ALA A 207 1.87 6.73 -18.67
C ALA A 207 1.21 5.84 -19.75
N ASP A 208 1.48 6.11 -21.03
CA ASP A 208 0.98 5.32 -22.16
C ASP A 208 1.53 3.88 -22.13
N GLN A 209 2.83 3.70 -21.82
CA GLN A 209 3.44 2.37 -21.67
C GLN A 209 2.82 1.60 -20.50
N THR A 210 2.61 2.25 -19.36
CA THR A 210 1.96 1.65 -18.18
C THR A 210 0.55 1.20 -18.53
N MET A 211 -0.23 2.07 -19.18
CA MET A 211 -1.60 1.76 -19.62
C MET A 211 -1.62 0.58 -20.59
N LYS A 212 -0.72 0.54 -21.57
CA LYS A 212 -0.58 -0.59 -22.49
C LYS A 212 -0.23 -1.88 -21.76
N GLY A 213 0.67 -1.83 -20.79
CA GLY A 213 1.05 -2.96 -19.95
C GLY A 213 -0.12 -3.50 -19.14
N LEU A 214 -0.87 -2.62 -18.49
CA LEU A 214 -2.09 -2.97 -17.75
C LEU A 214 -3.13 -3.61 -18.67
N MET A 215 -3.43 -2.99 -19.82
CA MET A 215 -4.38 -3.52 -20.78
C MET A 215 -3.94 -4.89 -21.33
N ALA A 216 -2.66 -5.06 -21.65
CA ALA A 216 -2.12 -6.34 -22.09
C ALA A 216 -2.23 -7.42 -21.00
N GLY A 217 -1.90 -7.09 -19.74
CA GLY A 217 -2.04 -7.99 -18.61
C GLY A 217 -3.49 -8.43 -18.40
N LEU A 218 -4.43 -7.47 -18.36
CA LEU A 218 -5.87 -7.73 -18.20
C LEU A 218 -6.41 -8.58 -19.34
N THR A 219 -6.05 -8.26 -20.59
CA THR A 219 -6.58 -8.98 -21.76
C THR A 219 -6.00 -10.37 -21.94
N THR A 220 -4.81 -10.63 -21.42
CA THR A 220 -4.15 -11.94 -21.51
C THR A 220 -4.25 -12.76 -20.23
N GLY A 221 -4.78 -12.20 -19.14
CA GLY A 221 -4.73 -12.83 -17.82
C GLY A 221 -3.32 -12.99 -17.26
N ASN A 222 -2.34 -12.25 -17.79
CA ASN A 222 -0.93 -12.36 -17.38
C ASN A 222 -0.66 -11.42 -16.19
N THR A 223 -0.63 -12.02 -15.00
CA THR A 223 -0.41 -11.33 -13.72
C THR A 223 0.98 -10.68 -13.65
N ALA A 224 2.02 -11.34 -14.18
CA ALA A 224 3.38 -10.77 -14.24
C ALA A 224 3.41 -9.46 -15.04
N LYS A 225 2.68 -9.36 -16.16
CA LYS A 225 2.54 -8.11 -16.91
C LYS A 225 1.81 -7.01 -16.12
N LEU A 226 0.77 -7.36 -15.37
CA LEU A 226 0.07 -6.40 -14.49
C LEU A 226 1.00 -5.88 -13.40
N LYS A 227 1.66 -6.79 -12.68
CA LYS A 227 2.64 -6.46 -11.64
C LYS A 227 3.76 -5.59 -12.22
N ARG A 228 4.33 -5.95 -13.36
CA ARG A 228 5.42 -5.20 -14.01
C ARG A 228 5.01 -3.80 -14.45
N ALA A 229 3.75 -3.61 -14.82
CA ALA A 229 3.23 -2.27 -15.16
C ALA A 229 3.07 -1.37 -13.92
N LEU A 230 2.76 -1.94 -12.75
CA LEU A 230 2.52 -1.19 -11.52
C LEU A 230 3.76 -1.03 -10.62
N ALA A 231 4.69 -1.99 -10.65
CA ALA A 231 5.82 -2.04 -9.74
C ALA A 231 6.74 -0.80 -9.78
N PRO A 232 7.02 -0.15 -10.93
CA PRO A 232 7.80 1.08 -10.95
C PRO A 232 7.18 2.19 -10.10
N PHE A 233 5.86 2.37 -10.19
CA PHE A 233 5.14 3.37 -9.41
C PHE A 233 5.25 3.12 -7.89
N LEU A 234 5.18 1.84 -7.49
CA LEU A 234 5.36 1.46 -6.09
C LEU A 234 6.81 1.63 -5.62
N GLY A 235 7.79 1.36 -6.48
CA GLY A 235 9.20 1.64 -6.20
C GLY A 235 9.49 3.13 -6.00
N GLU A 236 8.74 4.02 -6.66
CA GLU A 236 8.82 5.47 -6.50
C GLU A 236 8.00 6.01 -5.30
N ALA A 237 7.21 5.17 -4.63
CA ALA A 237 6.25 5.60 -3.61
C ALA A 237 6.92 6.32 -2.42
N GLU A 238 8.12 5.91 -2.03
CA GLU A 238 8.87 6.54 -0.94
C GLU A 238 9.27 7.99 -1.26
N SER A 239 9.78 8.23 -2.46
CA SER A 239 10.12 9.57 -2.94
C SER A 239 8.87 10.44 -3.06
N PHE A 240 7.77 9.85 -3.52
CA PHE A 240 6.48 10.55 -3.61
C PHE A 240 5.93 10.95 -2.24
N ILE A 241 5.92 10.03 -1.27
CA ILE A 241 5.47 10.31 0.09
C ILE A 241 6.35 11.38 0.74
N THR A 242 7.67 11.28 0.60
CA THR A 242 8.62 12.27 1.12
C THR A 242 8.36 13.67 0.54
N GLY A 243 8.03 13.76 -0.75
CA GLY A 243 7.69 15.05 -1.35
C GLY A 243 6.35 15.61 -0.88
N ILE A 244 5.34 14.76 -0.63
CA ILE A 244 4.06 15.19 -0.06
C ILE A 244 4.22 15.66 1.39
N GLU A 245 5.10 14.99 2.16
CA GLU A 245 5.48 15.42 3.50
C GLU A 245 6.00 16.87 3.49
N GLY A 246 6.91 17.20 2.58
CA GLY A 246 7.55 18.51 2.54
C GLY A 246 8.33 18.81 3.83
N GLU A 247 8.68 20.08 4.05
CA GLU A 247 9.40 20.48 5.27
C GLU A 247 8.50 20.52 6.52
N ASP A 248 7.19 20.74 6.33
CA ASP A 248 6.26 20.88 7.43
C ASP A 248 5.69 19.52 7.90
N GLY A 249 5.73 18.48 7.06
CA GLY A 249 5.25 17.12 7.34
C GLY A 249 3.72 16.96 7.16
N THR A 250 3.22 15.72 7.26
CA THR A 250 1.78 15.45 7.32
C THR A 250 1.36 14.57 8.50
N VAL A 251 0.04 14.50 8.73
CA VAL A 251 -0.53 13.53 9.65
C VAL A 251 -0.31 12.09 9.16
N ILE A 252 -0.23 11.86 7.85
CA ILE A 252 -0.10 10.52 7.25
C ILE A 252 1.19 9.85 7.72
N VAL A 253 2.29 10.60 7.83
CA VAL A 253 3.59 10.06 8.26
C VAL A 253 4.10 10.77 9.51
N THR A 254 4.43 12.06 9.42
CA THR A 254 5.13 12.80 10.50
C THR A 254 4.45 12.71 11.86
N GLU A 255 3.14 12.94 11.98
CA GLU A 255 2.48 12.92 13.29
C GLU A 255 2.31 11.49 13.83
N ARG A 256 1.97 10.53 12.97
CA ARG A 256 1.85 9.11 13.33
C ARG A 256 3.20 8.55 13.79
N ASN A 257 4.29 8.92 13.11
CA ASN A 257 5.64 8.52 13.48
C ASN A 257 6.07 9.06 14.86
N LYS A 258 5.58 10.23 15.28
CA LYS A 258 5.83 10.71 16.66
C LYS A 258 5.19 9.79 17.71
N VAL A 259 4.03 9.22 17.41
CA VAL A 259 3.31 8.32 18.32
C VAL A 259 4.10 7.02 18.52
N VAL A 260 4.50 6.35 17.44
CA VAL A 260 5.30 5.12 17.54
C VAL A 260 6.64 5.36 18.22
N MET A 261 7.29 6.52 18.03
CA MET A 261 8.53 6.85 18.77
C MET A 261 8.29 6.99 20.28
N GLY A 262 7.17 7.57 20.69
CA GLY A 262 6.80 7.64 22.11
C GLY A 262 6.51 6.26 22.71
N ILE A 263 5.91 5.37 21.91
CA ILE A 263 5.62 3.98 22.28
C ILE A 263 6.90 3.14 22.33
N LEU A 264 7.81 3.33 21.39
CA LEU A 264 9.15 2.74 21.38
C LEU A 264 9.89 3.05 22.68
N ASP A 265 9.94 4.33 23.06
CA ASP A 265 10.57 4.76 24.33
C ASP A 265 9.91 4.13 25.55
N ARG A 266 8.57 3.94 25.53
CA ARG A 266 7.83 3.28 26.60
C ARG A 266 8.22 1.81 26.72
N GLU A 267 8.25 1.07 25.61
CA GLU A 267 8.57 -0.36 25.62
C GLU A 267 10.05 -0.61 25.96
N MET A 268 10.97 0.26 25.52
CA MET A 268 12.37 0.20 25.96
C MET A 268 12.50 0.40 27.48
N LYS A 269 11.74 1.33 28.08
CA LYS A 269 11.71 1.54 29.54
C LYS A 269 11.12 0.34 30.30
N ARG A 270 10.27 -0.45 29.65
CA ARG A 270 9.74 -1.72 30.19
C ARG A 270 10.74 -2.87 30.10
N GLY A 271 11.89 -2.65 29.46
CA GLY A 271 13.01 -3.59 29.41
C GLY A 271 13.11 -4.39 28.12
N HIS A 272 12.24 -4.15 27.14
CA HIS A 272 12.34 -4.74 25.80
C HIS A 272 13.57 -4.18 25.09
N ARG A 273 14.29 -5.03 24.36
CA ARG A 273 15.60 -4.68 23.77
C ARG A 273 15.65 -4.97 22.28
N ASN A 274 14.89 -5.95 21.80
CA ASN A 274 14.78 -6.30 20.39
C ASN A 274 13.36 -5.98 19.90
N ILE A 275 13.19 -4.80 19.31
CA ILE A 275 11.87 -4.26 18.93
C ILE A 275 11.79 -4.10 17.41
N ALA A 276 10.70 -4.55 16.80
CA ALA A 276 10.38 -4.25 15.41
C ALA A 276 9.40 -3.07 15.34
N ILE A 277 9.61 -2.17 14.38
CA ILE A 277 8.58 -1.22 13.92
C ILE A 277 8.09 -1.74 12.57
N PHE A 278 6.87 -2.28 12.55
CA PHE A 278 6.22 -2.90 11.40
C PHE A 278 5.19 -1.94 10.78
N TYR A 279 5.64 -1.18 9.77
CA TYR A 279 4.88 -0.10 9.13
C TYR A 279 5.02 -0.20 7.60
N GLY A 280 4.15 0.50 6.88
CA GLY A 280 4.33 0.72 5.45
C GLY A 280 5.68 1.40 5.17
N ALA A 281 6.41 0.93 4.14
CA ALA A 281 7.76 1.42 3.84
C ALA A 281 7.86 2.95 3.68
N GLY A 282 6.77 3.61 3.26
CA GLY A 282 6.69 5.08 3.16
C GLY A 282 6.89 5.85 4.46
N HIS A 283 6.76 5.20 5.62
CA HIS A 283 7.00 5.83 6.93
C HIS A 283 8.48 5.94 7.29
N PHE A 284 9.34 5.14 6.66
CA PHE A 284 10.66 4.84 7.20
C PHE A 284 11.70 5.93 6.97
N VAL A 285 11.55 6.76 5.94
CA VAL A 285 12.42 7.94 5.75
C VAL A 285 12.39 8.86 6.98
N ASP A 286 11.20 9.11 7.54
CA ASP A 286 11.05 9.94 8.72
C ASP A 286 11.42 9.17 10.01
N LEU A 287 11.07 7.89 10.13
CA LEU A 287 11.47 7.08 11.30
C LEU A 287 12.99 6.89 11.41
N GLU A 288 13.69 6.67 10.30
CA GLU A 288 15.14 6.59 10.26
C GLU A 288 15.75 7.89 10.81
N LYS A 289 15.30 9.05 10.32
CA LYS A 289 15.77 10.36 10.82
C LYS A 289 15.59 10.48 12.34
N ARG A 290 14.46 10.03 12.87
CA ARG A 290 14.16 10.06 14.32
C ARG A 290 15.04 9.09 15.11
N LEU A 291 15.26 7.87 14.62
CA LEU A 291 16.12 6.88 15.25
C LEU A 291 17.58 7.38 15.30
N LEU A 292 18.09 7.88 14.18
CA LEU A 292 19.44 8.47 14.09
C LEU A 292 19.59 9.66 15.04
N ALA A 293 18.62 10.58 15.07
CA ALA A 293 18.61 11.71 16.00
C ALA A 293 18.55 11.27 17.48
N SER A 294 17.97 10.10 17.75
CA SER A 294 17.91 9.48 19.07
C SER A 294 19.18 8.70 19.45
N GLY A 295 20.22 8.75 18.60
CA GLY A 295 21.52 8.12 18.86
C GLY A 295 21.61 6.65 18.45
N PHE A 296 20.64 6.15 17.68
CA PHE A 296 20.80 4.86 17.01
C PHE A 296 21.73 4.99 15.81
N GLN A 297 22.41 3.90 15.50
CA GLN A 297 23.24 3.77 14.31
C GLN A 297 22.66 2.68 13.42
N GLN A 298 22.47 3.02 12.14
CA GLN A 298 22.08 2.05 11.12
C GLN A 298 23.17 0.98 10.98
N GLN A 299 22.73 -0.27 10.83
CA GLN A 299 23.53 -1.45 10.56
C GLN A 299 23.06 -2.09 9.25
N THR A 300 23.41 -3.36 9.05
CA THR A 300 22.98 -4.15 7.89
C THR A 300 21.46 -4.22 7.78
N GLY A 301 20.97 -4.26 6.54
CA GLY A 301 19.59 -4.57 6.21
C GLY A 301 19.47 -5.71 5.21
N VAL A 302 18.26 -6.18 4.98
CA VAL A 302 17.96 -7.18 3.97
C VAL A 302 16.78 -6.75 3.13
N TRP A 303 16.73 -7.19 1.88
CA TRP A 303 15.55 -7.04 1.03
C TRP A 303 14.67 -8.27 1.10
N LEU A 304 13.39 -8.05 1.36
CA LEU A 304 12.33 -9.04 1.29
C LEU A 304 11.54 -8.83 0.00
N THR A 305 11.38 -9.89 -0.79
CA THR A 305 10.59 -9.82 -2.02
C THR A 305 9.11 -9.83 -1.68
N ALA A 306 8.45 -8.70 -1.92
CA ALA A 306 7.01 -8.56 -1.81
C ALA A 306 6.30 -9.09 -3.06
N TRP A 307 6.79 -8.70 -4.24
CA TRP A 307 6.28 -9.19 -5.52
C TRP A 307 7.40 -9.90 -6.27
N ASP A 308 7.21 -11.19 -6.56
CA ASP A 308 7.94 -11.91 -7.59
C ASP A 308 7.25 -11.68 -8.95
N ILE A 309 8.00 -11.11 -9.89
CA ILE A 309 7.52 -10.75 -11.23
C ILE A 309 8.34 -11.52 -12.28
N SER A 310 8.56 -12.81 -12.01
CA SER A 310 8.99 -13.78 -13.01
C SER A 310 7.87 -14.11 -14.00
N GLU A 311 8.23 -14.39 -15.26
CA GLU A 311 7.25 -14.89 -16.23
C GLU A 311 6.66 -16.22 -15.76
N ALA A 312 5.35 -16.26 -15.55
CA ALA A 312 4.66 -17.50 -15.21
C ALA A 312 4.84 -18.53 -16.33
N ALA A 313 4.97 -19.81 -15.97
CA ALA A 313 4.91 -20.89 -16.95
C ALA A 313 3.60 -20.80 -17.76
N PRO A 314 3.63 -21.01 -19.09
CA PRO A 314 2.44 -20.89 -19.93
C PRO A 314 1.33 -21.82 -19.43
N GLY A 315 0.22 -21.25 -18.95
CA GLY A 315 -0.98 -22.01 -18.53
C GLY A 315 -1.62 -21.61 -17.19
N GLN A 316 -1.03 -20.71 -16.41
CA GLN A 316 -1.62 -20.24 -15.13
C GLN A 316 -2.34 -18.88 -15.20
N GLY A 317 -2.56 -18.33 -16.39
CA GLY A 317 -3.34 -17.11 -16.54
C GLY A 317 -4.82 -17.38 -16.33
N VAL A 318 -5.41 -16.82 -15.28
CA VAL A 318 -6.87 -16.78 -15.11
C VAL A 318 -7.43 -15.97 -16.28
N ASN A 319 -8.29 -16.57 -17.10
CA ASN A 319 -8.83 -15.91 -18.29
C ASN A 319 -9.92 -14.92 -17.87
N LEU A 320 -9.49 -13.74 -17.45
CA LEU A 320 -10.27 -12.69 -16.81
C LEU A 320 -11.56 -12.33 -17.56
N TRP A 321 -11.49 -12.26 -18.88
CA TRP A 321 -12.66 -12.00 -19.72
C TRP A 321 -13.70 -13.10 -19.63
N GLN A 322 -13.27 -14.35 -19.49
CA GLN A 322 -14.17 -15.47 -19.32
C GLN A 322 -14.85 -15.42 -17.96
N GLU A 323 -14.16 -15.10 -16.86
CA GLU A 323 -14.79 -14.99 -15.54
C GLU A 323 -15.71 -13.78 -15.42
N ILE A 324 -15.24 -12.58 -15.82
CA ILE A 324 -16.04 -11.36 -15.77
C ILE A 324 -17.30 -11.51 -16.64
N PHE A 325 -17.21 -11.99 -17.89
CA PHE A 325 -18.40 -12.17 -18.74
C PHE A 325 -19.26 -13.39 -18.39
N SER A 326 -18.73 -14.36 -17.63
CA SER A 326 -19.51 -15.52 -17.18
C SER A 326 -20.20 -15.28 -15.84
N ASP A 327 -19.88 -14.19 -15.13
CA ASP A 327 -20.54 -13.74 -13.89
C ASP A 327 -21.52 -12.58 -14.19
N PRO A 328 -22.84 -12.86 -14.26
CA PRO A 328 -23.84 -11.85 -14.59
C PRO A 328 -23.97 -10.73 -13.56
N GLU A 329 -23.67 -10.99 -12.28
CA GLU A 329 -23.77 -10.01 -11.20
C GLU A 329 -22.60 -9.03 -11.27
N LEU A 330 -21.40 -9.54 -11.55
CA LEU A 330 -20.18 -8.75 -11.70
C LEU A 330 -20.27 -7.84 -12.94
N MET A 331 -20.82 -8.33 -14.05
CA MET A 331 -21.13 -7.51 -15.23
C MET A 331 -22.17 -6.44 -14.96
N GLN A 332 -23.21 -6.74 -14.16
CA GLN A 332 -24.20 -5.74 -13.79
C GLN A 332 -23.60 -4.63 -12.95
N GLY A 333 -22.77 -4.97 -11.96
CA GLY A 333 -22.07 -3.99 -11.10
C GLY A 333 -21.14 -3.07 -11.87
N ILE A 334 -20.31 -3.63 -12.77
CA ILE A 334 -19.43 -2.82 -13.64
C ILE A 334 -20.27 -1.90 -14.54
N MET A 335 -21.34 -2.42 -15.14
CA MET A 335 -22.20 -1.63 -16.04
C MET A 335 -22.95 -0.54 -15.30
N SER A 336 -23.41 -0.77 -14.06
CA SER A 336 -24.06 0.28 -13.25
C SER A 336 -23.09 1.38 -12.86
N SER A 337 -21.87 1.05 -12.42
CA SER A 337 -20.86 2.05 -12.06
C SER A 337 -20.40 2.87 -13.27
N VAL A 338 -20.26 2.23 -14.44
CA VAL A 338 -19.95 2.93 -15.70
C VAL A 338 -21.12 3.83 -16.12
N GLN A 339 -22.37 3.41 -15.96
CA GLN A 339 -23.55 4.22 -16.24
C GLN A 339 -23.67 5.42 -15.31
N GLU A 340 -23.41 5.27 -14.02
CA GLU A 340 -23.39 6.38 -13.06
C GLU A 340 -22.28 7.39 -13.35
N MET A 341 -21.07 6.90 -13.65
CA MET A 341 -19.94 7.75 -14.04
C MET A 341 -20.24 8.53 -15.33
N LEU A 342 -20.85 7.88 -16.33
CA LEU A 342 -21.27 8.53 -17.58
C LEU A 342 -22.41 9.53 -17.36
N ARG A 343 -23.33 9.26 -16.42
CA ARG A 343 -24.40 10.18 -16.05
C ARG A 343 -23.85 11.44 -15.36
N GLY A 344 -22.91 11.27 -14.43
CA GLY A 344 -22.22 12.39 -13.76
C GLY A 344 -21.42 13.27 -14.72
N LEU A 345 -20.87 12.69 -15.80
CA LEU A 345 -20.15 13.44 -16.84
C LEU A 345 -21.10 14.16 -17.83
N GLN A 346 -22.32 13.67 -18.01
CA GLN A 346 -23.32 14.28 -18.90
C GLN A 346 -24.08 15.44 -18.24
N GLU A 347 -24.19 15.46 -16.91
CA GLU A 347 -24.97 16.46 -16.18
C GLU A 347 -24.20 17.77 -15.89
N GLY A 348 -22.90 17.85 -16.18
CA GLY A 348 -22.16 19.12 -16.33
C GLY A 348 -22.32 20.15 -15.21
N GLY A 349 -22.40 19.74 -13.94
CA GLY A 349 -22.77 20.61 -12.83
C GLY A 349 -21.90 20.44 -11.57
N VAL A 350 -21.49 21.58 -11.02
CA VAL A 350 -20.78 21.80 -9.76
C VAL A 350 -21.25 20.86 -8.64
N LEU A 351 -20.31 20.14 -8.01
CA LEU A 351 -20.54 19.48 -6.73
C LEU A 351 -20.77 20.57 -5.66
N GLU A 352 -22.03 20.85 -5.32
CA GLU A 352 -22.33 21.49 -4.04
C GLU A 352 -22.17 20.45 -2.92
N PRO A 353 -21.58 20.83 -1.77
CA PRO A 353 -21.42 19.92 -0.65
C PRO A 353 -22.78 19.61 -0.03
N ALA A 354 -23.10 18.33 0.08
CA ALA A 354 -24.26 17.85 0.82
C ALA A 354 -24.22 18.39 2.26
N THR A 355 -25.22 19.17 2.64
CA THR A 355 -25.45 19.57 4.04
C THR A 355 -26.13 18.40 4.75
N PRO A 356 -25.68 17.97 5.95
CA PRO A 356 -26.37 16.91 6.66
C PRO A 356 -27.59 17.47 7.39
N GLY A 357 -28.77 16.92 7.06
CA GLY A 357 -29.97 16.94 7.90
C GLY A 357 -31.02 18.00 7.56
N GLN A 358 -32.00 17.60 6.74
CA GLN A 358 -33.43 17.53 7.10
C GLN A 358 -34.26 16.93 5.95
#